data_AF-A0A836RUK0-F1
#
_entry.id   AF-A0A836RUK0-F1
#
_cell.length_a   1.000
_cell.length_b   1.000
_cell.length_c   1.000
_cell.angle_alpha   90.00
_cell.angle_beta   90.00
_cell.angle_gamma   90.00
#
_symmetry.space_group_name_H-M   'P 1'
#
loop_
_entity.id
_entity.type
_entity.pdbx_description
1 polymer ?
#
loop_
_entity_poly.entity_id
_entity_poly.type
_entity_poly.pdbx_seq_one_letter_code
_entity_poly.pdbx_strand_id
1 'polypeptide(L)'
;MMQTSMGVMLFMIGAKQNIAMLQSGGMIALAVATSSGIGTILIYKEKLTAAGWLMISAIGLLVPGISLFSSGLGWISLIAIPLLITWIARLMLPDSKISVAAIFGIVTGIVSLLIDIYAPGDRATLPQIQFIVPAIVLLLFFVVASLLATNFRHYRLQTKLLILFLLVSLIPLGLLVFFNQQVVRQSLTEFANQSLLFTGVQTQNRIDAFFEDTKNTLQQEAQIASIRAYLTSISEGQPAIPTNVSVALSTLYRKDPEFILAYTLIDRSGNVVLSFPKRQYAPFMGVSQTIKNDMQTSMAVGSPYATPILFDEDNNPSIFFAAPIYHTARES
;
A
#
# COMPACT_ATOMS: atom_id res chain seq x y z
N MET A 1 24.41 -2.84 10.43
CA MET A 1 23.71 -3.72 11.39
C MET A 1 22.17 -3.57 11.39
N MET A 2 21.58 -2.52 10.81
CA MET A 2 20.11 -2.36 10.73
C MET A 2 19.41 -3.22 9.65
N GLN A 3 20.10 -3.56 8.55
CA GLN A 3 19.52 -4.36 7.46
C GLN A 3 19.19 -5.81 7.85
N THR A 4 19.96 -6.41 8.77
CA THR A 4 19.71 -7.78 9.24
C THR A 4 18.51 -7.87 10.18
N SER A 5 18.20 -6.79 10.92
CA SER A 5 17.05 -6.74 11.83
C SER A 5 15.71 -6.69 11.07
N MET A 6 15.66 -5.95 9.96
CA MET A 6 14.47 -5.82 9.13
C MET A 6 14.13 -7.13 8.37
N GLY A 7 15.15 -7.88 7.94
CA GLY A 7 14.97 -9.20 7.33
C GLY A 7 14.42 -10.24 8.30
N VAL A 8 14.85 -10.22 9.56
CA VAL A 8 14.35 -11.13 10.61
C VAL A 8 12.92 -10.79 11.01
N MET A 9 12.54 -9.50 11.07
CA MET A 9 11.15 -9.11 11.30
C MET A 9 10.22 -9.55 10.16
N LEU A 10 10.61 -9.34 8.89
CA LEU A 10 9.81 -9.79 7.74
C LEU A 10 9.66 -11.31 7.70
N PHE A 11 10.72 -12.05 8.05
CA PHE A 11 10.67 -13.50 8.16
C PHE A 11 9.78 -13.98 9.32
N MET A 12 9.82 -13.33 10.49
CA MET A 12 8.95 -13.69 11.62
C MET A 12 7.47 -13.37 11.37
N ILE A 13 7.17 -12.29 10.63
CA ILE A 13 5.80 -11.94 10.22
C ILE A 13 5.28 -13.00 9.22
N GLY A 14 6.09 -13.36 8.21
CA GLY A 14 5.73 -14.40 7.24
C GLY A 14 5.60 -15.79 7.87
N ALA A 15 6.46 -16.15 8.82
CA ALA A 15 6.40 -17.42 9.54
C ALA A 15 5.16 -17.52 10.46
N LYS A 16 4.80 -16.43 11.15
CA LYS A 16 3.56 -16.38 11.96
C LYS A 16 2.30 -16.52 11.09
N GLN A 17 2.26 -15.86 9.93
CA GLN A 17 1.13 -16.01 8.99
C GLN A 17 1.01 -17.44 8.45
N ASN A 18 2.13 -18.08 8.09
CA ASN A 18 2.11 -19.47 7.60
C ASN A 18 1.66 -20.47 8.67
N ILE A 19 2.07 -20.31 9.94
CA ILE A 19 1.65 -21.19 11.04
C ILE A 19 0.14 -21.01 11.34
N ALA A 20 -0.36 -19.77 11.32
CA ALA A 20 -1.78 -19.49 11.51
C ALA A 20 -2.65 -20.08 10.38
N MET A 21 -2.16 -20.06 9.13
CA MET A 21 -2.84 -20.70 7.99
C MET A 21 -2.82 -22.23 8.06
N LEU A 22 -1.71 -22.83 8.53
CA LEU A 22 -1.62 -24.28 8.69
C LEU A 22 -2.55 -24.78 9.81
N GLN A 23 -2.69 -24.00 10.89
CA GLN A 23 -3.61 -24.28 11.98
C GLN A 23 -5.08 -24.12 11.58
N SER A 24 -5.43 -23.08 10.82
CA SER A 24 -6.82 -22.88 10.36
C SER A 24 -7.23 -23.92 9.32
N GLY A 25 -6.37 -24.24 8.34
CA GLY A 25 -6.60 -25.30 7.37
C GLY A 25 -6.75 -26.69 8.02
N GLY A 26 -5.93 -26.98 9.04
CA GLY A 26 -6.02 -28.22 9.82
C GLY A 26 -7.33 -28.35 10.61
N MET A 27 -7.81 -27.26 11.21
CA MET A 27 -9.09 -27.21 11.94
C MET A 27 -10.30 -27.45 11.01
N ILE A 28 -10.25 -26.89 9.80
CA ILE A 28 -11.29 -27.07 8.76
C ILE A 28 -11.33 -28.53 8.29
N ALA A 29 -10.17 -29.13 8.00
CA ALA A 29 -10.09 -30.54 7.58
C ALA A 29 -10.58 -31.49 8.69
N LEU A 30 -10.26 -31.21 9.95
CA LEU A 30 -10.77 -31.96 11.10
C LEU A 30 -12.29 -31.83 11.26
N ALA A 31 -12.87 -30.65 11.05
CA ALA A 31 -14.32 -30.45 11.11
C ALA A 31 -15.07 -31.18 9.97
N VAL A 32 -14.51 -31.20 8.76
CA VAL A 32 -15.06 -31.99 7.63
C VAL A 32 -14.94 -33.49 7.90
N ALA A 33 -13.77 -33.95 8.37
CA ALA A 33 -13.53 -35.36 8.65
C ALA A 33 -14.44 -35.88 9.79
N THR A 34 -14.64 -35.08 10.84
CA THR A 34 -15.52 -35.44 11.96
C THR A 34 -16.99 -35.45 11.56
N SER A 35 -17.45 -34.46 10.81
CA SER A 35 -18.84 -34.44 10.30
C SER A 35 -19.12 -35.60 9.32
N SER A 36 -18.16 -35.94 8.46
CA SER A 36 -18.26 -37.09 7.55
C SER A 36 -18.22 -38.44 8.30
N GLY A 37 -17.37 -38.56 9.33
CA GLY A 37 -17.30 -39.75 10.19
C GLY A 37 -18.58 -39.99 10.99
N ILE A 38 -19.14 -38.95 11.61
CA ILE A 38 -20.40 -39.02 12.36
C ILE A 38 -21.58 -39.30 11.42
N GLY A 39 -21.58 -38.71 10.22
CA GLY A 39 -22.56 -38.98 9.18
C GLY A 39 -22.56 -40.44 8.76
N THR A 40 -21.38 -41.03 8.56
CA THR A 40 -21.23 -42.45 8.19
C THR A 40 -21.79 -43.38 9.27
N ILE A 41 -21.50 -43.10 10.55
CA ILE A 41 -22.02 -43.90 11.69
C ILE A 41 -23.55 -43.79 11.81
N LEU A 42 -24.14 -42.64 11.48
CA LEU A 42 -25.60 -42.45 11.49
C LEU A 42 -26.30 -43.13 10.30
N ILE A 43 -25.64 -43.21 9.14
CA ILE A 43 -26.12 -43.97 7.97
C ILE A 43 -26.17 -45.46 8.33
N TYR A 44 -25.16 -45.99 9.04
CA TYR A 44 -25.18 -47.36 9.55
C TYR A 44 -26.30 -47.63 10.57
N LYS A 45 -26.90 -46.59 11.17
CA LYS A 45 -28.04 -46.69 12.10
C LYS A 45 -29.40 -46.43 11.43
N GLU A 46 -29.45 -46.46 10.10
CA GLU A 46 -30.65 -46.22 9.26
C GLU A 46 -31.31 -44.83 9.44
N LYS A 47 -30.65 -43.88 10.12
CA LYS A 47 -31.17 -42.51 10.33
C LYS A 47 -30.73 -41.58 9.20
N LEU A 48 -31.08 -41.93 7.96
CA LEU A 48 -30.65 -41.25 6.74
C LEU A 48 -30.96 -39.73 6.75
N THR A 49 -32.11 -39.36 7.29
CA THR A 49 -32.55 -37.96 7.35
C THR A 49 -31.75 -37.12 8.35
N ALA A 50 -31.33 -37.70 9.47
CA ALA A 50 -30.50 -37.01 10.45
C ALA A 50 -29.06 -36.82 9.92
N ALA A 51 -28.53 -37.81 9.21
CA ALA A 51 -27.23 -37.72 8.57
C ALA A 51 -27.21 -36.63 7.48
N GLY A 52 -28.26 -36.54 6.66
CA GLY A 52 -28.38 -35.50 5.63
C GLY A 52 -28.37 -34.08 6.20
N TRP A 53 -29.12 -33.82 7.28
CA TRP A 53 -29.12 -32.51 7.93
C TRP A 53 -27.78 -32.16 8.57
N LEU A 54 -27.05 -33.14 9.11
CA LEU A 54 -25.73 -32.94 9.69
C LEU A 54 -24.69 -32.58 8.63
N MET A 55 -24.74 -33.21 7.45
CA MET A 55 -23.85 -32.84 6.33
C MET A 55 -24.18 -31.45 5.78
N ILE A 56 -25.46 -31.12 5.63
CA ILE A 56 -25.90 -29.81 5.14
C ILE A 56 -25.50 -28.70 6.10
N SER A 57 -25.66 -28.89 7.41
CA SER A 57 -25.27 -27.89 8.40
C SER A 57 -23.75 -27.75 8.52
N ALA A 58 -23.01 -28.86 8.42
CA ALA A 58 -21.54 -28.83 8.41
C ALA A 58 -21.01 -28.00 7.23
N ILE A 59 -21.48 -28.26 6.01
CA ILE A 59 -21.13 -27.47 4.81
C ILE A 59 -21.61 -26.02 4.98
N GLY A 60 -22.83 -25.85 5.50
CA GLY A 60 -23.46 -24.56 5.77
C GLY A 60 -22.67 -23.65 6.72
N LEU A 61 -21.93 -24.22 7.67
CA LEU A 61 -21.12 -23.48 8.63
C LEU A 61 -19.66 -23.36 8.20
N LEU A 62 -19.11 -24.40 7.57
CA LEU A 62 -17.71 -24.45 7.18
C LEU A 62 -17.36 -23.44 6.10
N VAL A 63 -18.17 -23.33 5.05
CA VAL A 63 -17.81 -22.49 3.90
C VAL A 63 -17.81 -20.99 4.26
N PRO A 64 -18.79 -20.44 4.99
CA PRO A 64 -18.69 -19.08 5.53
C PRO A 64 -17.47 -18.90 6.44
N GLY A 65 -17.16 -19.92 7.26
CA GLY A 65 -15.99 -19.93 8.12
C GLY A 65 -14.67 -19.82 7.35
N ILE A 66 -14.55 -20.50 6.21
CA ILE A 66 -13.39 -20.40 5.31
C ILE A 66 -13.31 -19.00 4.67
N SER A 67 -14.45 -18.40 4.34
CA SER A 67 -14.54 -17.05 3.74
C SER A 67 -13.95 -15.95 4.64
N LEU A 68 -13.92 -16.18 5.97
CA LEU A 68 -13.26 -15.28 6.92
C LEU A 68 -11.73 -15.25 6.76
N PHE A 69 -11.13 -16.35 6.29
CA PHE A 69 -9.67 -16.49 6.18
C PHE A 69 -9.14 -16.30 4.77
N SER A 70 -9.98 -16.48 3.74
CA SER A 70 -9.59 -16.40 2.33
C SER A 70 -10.46 -15.38 1.59
N SER A 71 -9.82 -14.42 0.92
CA SER A 71 -10.51 -13.43 0.09
C SER A 71 -10.85 -14.00 -1.29
N GLY A 72 -11.98 -13.59 -1.87
CA GLY A 72 -12.36 -13.89 -3.25
C GLY A 72 -13.14 -15.19 -3.42
N LEU A 73 -13.54 -15.84 -2.31
CA LEU A 73 -14.42 -17.01 -2.32
C LEU A 73 -15.91 -16.63 -2.29
N GLY A 74 -16.26 -15.38 -2.01
CA GLY A 74 -17.64 -14.95 -1.80
C GLY A 74 -18.54 -15.22 -2.99
N TRP A 75 -18.11 -14.81 -4.18
CA TRP A 75 -18.87 -15.03 -5.42
C TRP A 75 -19.03 -16.53 -5.76
N ILE A 76 -18.01 -17.32 -5.46
CA ILE A 76 -18.03 -18.78 -5.66
C ILE A 76 -18.99 -19.45 -4.68
N SER A 77 -18.89 -19.09 -3.40
CA SER A 77 -19.70 -19.65 -2.32
C SER A 77 -21.19 -19.38 -2.52
N LEU A 78 -21.55 -18.23 -3.11
CA LEU A 78 -22.94 -17.88 -3.45
C LEU A 78 -23.59 -18.90 -4.39
N ILE A 79 -22.82 -19.46 -5.33
CA ILE A 79 -23.33 -20.39 -6.35
C ILE A 79 -23.10 -21.84 -5.93
N ALA A 80 -21.89 -22.18 -5.47
CA ALA A 80 -21.50 -23.55 -5.18
C ALA A 80 -22.24 -24.13 -3.97
N ILE A 81 -22.44 -23.36 -2.89
CA ILE A 81 -23.08 -23.85 -1.67
C ILE A 81 -24.54 -24.27 -1.90
N PRO A 82 -25.43 -23.42 -2.46
CA PRO A 82 -26.80 -23.83 -2.70
C PRO A 82 -26.89 -25.07 -3.61
N LEU A 83 -26.00 -25.18 -4.60
CA LEU A 83 -25.96 -26.31 -5.52
C LEU A 83 -25.55 -27.60 -4.81
N LEU A 84 -24.47 -27.57 -4.05
CA LEU A 84 -24.00 -28.73 -3.28
C LEU A 84 -25.04 -29.18 -2.24
N ILE A 85 -25.61 -28.22 -1.49
CA ILE A 85 -26.64 -28.53 -0.48
C ILE A 85 -27.90 -29.11 -1.14
N THR A 86 -28.32 -28.56 -2.28
CA THR A 86 -29.49 -29.08 -3.02
C THR A 86 -29.22 -30.47 -3.60
N TRP A 87 -28.00 -30.72 -4.09
CA TRP A 87 -27.59 -32.02 -4.59
C TRP A 87 -27.57 -33.09 -3.48
N ILE A 88 -26.96 -32.79 -2.33
CA ILE A 88 -26.95 -33.67 -1.15
C ILE A 88 -28.37 -33.89 -0.63
N ALA A 89 -29.18 -32.83 -0.53
CA ALA A 89 -30.57 -32.93 -0.09
C ALA A 89 -31.37 -33.88 -0.99
N ARG A 90 -31.17 -33.85 -2.30
CA ARG A 90 -31.87 -34.72 -3.24
C ARG A 90 -31.46 -36.19 -3.14
N LEU A 91 -30.24 -36.47 -2.68
CA LEU A 91 -29.72 -37.82 -2.49
C LEU A 91 -30.14 -38.42 -1.14
N MET A 92 -30.29 -37.60 -0.09
CA MET A 92 -30.42 -38.07 1.29
C MET A 92 -31.72 -37.68 1.99
N LEU A 93 -32.45 -36.66 1.52
CA LEU A 93 -33.66 -36.17 2.17
C LEU A 93 -34.93 -36.53 1.37
N PRO A 94 -36.09 -36.69 2.04
CA PRO A 94 -37.37 -36.83 1.38
C PRO A 94 -37.73 -35.55 0.61
N ASP A 95 -38.49 -35.70 -0.48
CA ASP A 95 -38.87 -34.60 -1.38
C ASP A 95 -39.48 -33.38 -0.66
N SER A 96 -40.19 -33.60 0.46
CA SER A 96 -40.80 -32.52 1.26
C SER A 96 -39.80 -31.60 1.95
N LYS A 97 -38.54 -32.04 2.16
CA LYS A 97 -37.52 -31.28 2.91
C LYS A 97 -36.48 -30.61 2.00
N ILE A 98 -36.48 -30.91 0.70
CA ILE A 98 -35.50 -30.38 -0.27
C ILE A 98 -35.62 -28.85 -0.38
N SER A 99 -36.83 -28.31 -0.38
CA SER A 99 -37.07 -26.86 -0.48
C SER A 99 -36.44 -26.07 0.67
N VAL A 100 -36.52 -26.60 1.90
CA VAL A 100 -35.95 -25.97 3.09
C VAL A 100 -34.42 -26.01 3.05
N ALA A 101 -33.84 -27.13 2.60
CA ALA A 101 -32.41 -27.26 2.41
C ALA A 101 -31.87 -26.29 1.34
N ALA A 102 -32.61 -26.10 0.24
CA ALA A 102 -32.23 -25.15 -0.80
C ALA A 102 -32.23 -23.70 -0.29
N ILE A 103 -33.25 -23.29 0.48
CA ILE A 103 -33.31 -21.97 1.11
C ILE A 103 -32.11 -21.78 2.06
N PHE A 104 -31.81 -22.79 2.89
CA PHE A 104 -30.65 -22.76 3.78
C PHE A 104 -29.34 -22.55 3.00
N GLY A 105 -29.15 -23.28 1.89
CA GLY A 105 -27.95 -23.12 1.06
C GLY A 105 -27.82 -21.76 0.38
N ILE A 106 -28.94 -21.15 -0.04
CA ILE A 106 -28.96 -19.78 -0.56
C ILE A 106 -28.56 -18.79 0.53
N VAL A 107 -29.17 -18.88 1.72
CA VAL A 107 -28.85 -18.00 2.85
C VAL A 107 -27.38 -18.13 3.23
N THR A 108 -26.84 -19.35 3.31
CA THR A 108 -25.42 -19.57 3.57
C THR A 108 -24.53 -18.95 2.48
N GLY A 109 -24.89 -19.11 1.21
CA GLY A 109 -24.16 -18.51 0.09
C GLY A 109 -24.11 -16.98 0.19
N ILE A 110 -25.23 -16.35 0.53
CA ILE A 110 -25.32 -14.90 0.73
C ILE A 110 -24.47 -14.46 1.93
N VAL A 111 -24.56 -15.17 3.07
CA VAL A 111 -23.75 -14.86 4.26
C VAL A 111 -22.25 -14.97 3.94
N SER A 112 -21.85 -15.98 3.19
CA SER A 112 -20.44 -16.15 2.77
C SER A 112 -19.96 -15.01 1.88
N LEU A 113 -20.82 -14.51 0.98
CA LEU A 113 -20.54 -13.35 0.13
C LEU A 113 -20.47 -12.06 0.95
N LEU A 114 -21.37 -11.86 1.92
CA LEU A 114 -21.33 -10.68 2.80
C LEU A 114 -20.06 -10.66 3.65
N ILE A 115 -19.66 -11.82 4.18
CA ILE A 115 -18.37 -11.96 4.86
C ILE A 115 -17.23 -11.60 3.91
N ASP A 116 -17.27 -12.07 2.66
CA ASP A 116 -16.20 -11.79 1.70
C ASP A 116 -16.08 -10.29 1.38
N ILE A 117 -17.21 -9.60 1.21
CA ILE A 117 -17.25 -8.16 0.88
C ILE A 117 -16.89 -7.28 2.09
N TYR A 118 -17.37 -7.61 3.28
CA TYR A 118 -17.31 -6.71 4.44
C TYR A 118 -16.29 -7.09 5.52
N ALA A 119 -15.74 -8.31 5.55
CA ALA A 119 -14.78 -8.65 6.60
C ALA A 119 -13.40 -7.98 6.35
N PRO A 120 -12.85 -7.25 7.35
CA PRO A 120 -11.66 -6.41 7.19
C PRO A 120 -10.37 -7.21 6.89
N GLY A 121 -9.43 -6.50 6.26
CA GLY A 121 -8.27 -7.06 5.55
C GLY A 121 -7.09 -7.46 6.43
N ASP A 122 -6.83 -8.76 6.44
CA ASP A 122 -5.53 -9.43 6.52
C ASP A 122 -5.68 -10.86 5.97
N ARG A 123 -6.36 -10.99 4.83
CA ARG A 123 -6.65 -12.29 4.21
C ARG A 123 -5.54 -12.64 3.24
N ALA A 124 -5.02 -13.86 3.35
CA ALA A 124 -3.95 -14.33 2.49
C ALA A 124 -4.47 -14.66 1.09
N THR A 125 -3.92 -13.99 0.08
CA THR A 125 -4.16 -14.30 -1.32
C THR A 125 -3.24 -15.44 -1.74
N LEU A 126 -3.76 -16.67 -1.78
CA LEU A 126 -2.99 -17.83 -2.24
C LEU A 126 -3.02 -17.90 -3.78
N PRO A 127 -1.87 -17.77 -4.48
CA PRO A 127 -1.83 -17.76 -5.95
C PRO A 127 -2.39 -19.04 -6.59
N GLN A 128 -2.23 -20.18 -5.91
CA GLN A 128 -2.73 -21.48 -6.38
C GLN A 128 -4.26 -21.57 -6.37
N ILE A 129 -4.91 -20.91 -5.39
CA ILE A 129 -6.36 -20.91 -5.23
C ILE A 129 -7.04 -20.07 -6.31
N GLN A 130 -6.36 -19.05 -6.85
CA GLN A 130 -6.87 -18.19 -7.93
C GLN A 130 -7.19 -18.96 -9.23
N PHE A 131 -6.50 -20.06 -9.52
CA PHE A 131 -6.77 -20.90 -10.69
C PHE A 131 -7.67 -22.11 -10.37
N ILE A 132 -7.45 -22.78 -9.24
CA ILE A 132 -8.19 -24.00 -8.88
C ILE A 132 -9.66 -23.69 -8.63
N VAL A 133 -9.95 -22.57 -7.97
CA VAL A 133 -11.32 -22.22 -7.59
C VAL A 133 -12.24 -21.94 -8.77
N PRO A 134 -11.90 -21.08 -9.75
CA PRO A 134 -12.76 -20.90 -10.93
C PRO A 134 -12.91 -22.19 -11.74
N ALA A 135 -11.91 -23.06 -11.76
CA ALA A 135 -12.03 -24.38 -12.40
C ALA A 135 -13.05 -25.29 -11.68
N ILE A 136 -13.05 -25.33 -10.34
CA ILE A 136 -14.05 -26.07 -9.55
C ILE A 136 -15.45 -25.47 -9.74
N VAL A 137 -15.59 -24.14 -9.82
CA VAL A 137 -16.88 -23.49 -10.09
C VAL A 137 -17.39 -23.83 -11.48
N LEU A 138 -16.53 -23.77 -12.49
CA LEU A 138 -16.88 -24.20 -13.85
C LEU A 138 -17.33 -25.65 -13.84
N LEU A 139 -16.61 -26.54 -13.15
CA LEU A 139 -16.97 -27.95 -13.04
C LEU A 139 -18.33 -28.13 -12.37
N LEU A 140 -18.58 -27.48 -11.23
CA LEU A 140 -19.88 -27.54 -10.52
C LEU A 140 -21.02 -26.96 -11.37
N PHE A 141 -20.77 -25.84 -12.04
CA PHE A 141 -21.72 -25.25 -12.98
C PHE A 141 -22.06 -26.23 -14.10
N PHE A 142 -21.06 -26.88 -14.70
CA PHE A 142 -21.25 -27.90 -15.73
C PHE A 142 -21.99 -29.12 -15.21
N VAL A 143 -21.69 -29.60 -14.01
CA VAL A 143 -22.38 -30.73 -13.37
C VAL A 143 -23.85 -30.38 -13.17
N VAL A 144 -24.16 -29.18 -12.70
CA VAL A 144 -25.54 -28.74 -12.47
C VAL A 144 -26.27 -28.49 -13.78
N ALA A 145 -25.63 -27.86 -14.77
CA ALA A 145 -26.18 -27.69 -16.10
C ALA A 145 -26.48 -29.06 -16.74
N SER A 146 -25.57 -30.02 -16.57
CA SER A 146 -25.73 -31.40 -17.02
C SER A 146 -26.89 -32.11 -16.30
N LEU A 147 -27.00 -31.98 -14.97
CA LEU A 147 -28.12 -32.54 -14.19
C LEU A 147 -29.47 -31.91 -14.55
N LEU A 148 -29.49 -30.60 -14.81
CA LEU A 148 -30.66 -29.88 -15.30
C LEU A 148 -31.05 -30.38 -16.69
N ALA A 149 -30.09 -30.49 -17.62
CA ALA A 149 -30.32 -30.95 -18.99
C ALA A 149 -30.79 -32.40 -19.06
N THR A 150 -30.17 -33.30 -18.28
CA THR A 150 -30.51 -34.73 -18.25
C THR A 150 -31.88 -34.98 -17.61
N ASN A 151 -32.23 -34.28 -16.54
CA ASN A 151 -33.55 -34.40 -15.89
C ASN A 151 -34.62 -33.49 -16.52
N PHE A 152 -34.27 -32.65 -17.50
CA PHE A 152 -35.18 -31.70 -18.13
C PHE A 152 -36.43 -32.36 -18.73
N ARG A 153 -36.30 -33.61 -19.18
CA ARG A 153 -37.42 -34.36 -19.75
C ARG A 153 -38.47 -34.75 -18.71
N HIS A 154 -38.09 -34.93 -17.45
CA HIS A 154 -38.96 -35.39 -16.36
C HIS A 154 -39.53 -34.25 -15.49
N TYR A 155 -39.08 -33.00 -15.69
CA TYR A 155 -39.62 -31.86 -14.94
C TYR A 155 -41.01 -31.43 -15.44
N ARG A 156 -41.87 -31.07 -14.47
CA ARG A 156 -43.18 -30.46 -14.74
C ARG A 156 -43.01 -29.14 -15.49
N LEU A 157 -44.00 -28.81 -16.33
CA LEU A 157 -43.97 -27.64 -17.23
C LEU A 157 -43.73 -26.31 -16.47
N GLN A 158 -44.28 -26.19 -15.26
CA GLN A 158 -44.11 -25.04 -14.37
C GLN A 158 -42.64 -24.78 -14.01
N THR A 159 -41.85 -25.85 -13.75
CA THR A 159 -40.43 -25.73 -13.40
C THR A 159 -39.60 -25.26 -14.60
N LYS A 160 -39.94 -25.69 -15.81
CA LYS A 160 -39.26 -25.27 -17.05
C LYS A 160 -39.42 -23.77 -17.30
N LEU A 161 -40.65 -23.27 -17.14
CA LEU A 161 -40.95 -21.85 -17.29
C LEU A 161 -40.25 -20.99 -16.22
N LEU A 162 -40.22 -21.46 -14.97
CA LEU A 162 -39.49 -20.79 -13.89
C LEU A 162 -37.99 -20.69 -14.18
N ILE A 163 -37.35 -21.78 -14.64
CA ILE A 163 -35.93 -21.79 -15.00
C ILE A 163 -35.65 -20.82 -16.15
N LEU A 164 -36.50 -20.82 -17.19
CA LEU A 164 -36.35 -19.94 -18.34
C LEU A 164 -36.45 -18.47 -17.92
N PHE A 165 -37.44 -18.14 -17.08
CA PHE A 165 -37.62 -16.80 -16.54
C PHE A 165 -36.44 -16.36 -15.66
N LEU A 166 -35.91 -17.29 -14.86
CA LEU A 166 -34.74 -17.03 -14.01
C LEU A 166 -33.48 -16.79 -14.83
N LEU A 167 -33.25 -17.56 -15.89
CA LEU A 167 -32.12 -17.33 -16.80
C LEU A 167 -32.23 -15.99 -17.54
N VAL A 168 -33.41 -15.68 -18.08
CA VAL A 168 -33.66 -14.43 -18.80
C VAL A 168 -33.48 -13.20 -17.89
N SER A 169 -33.74 -13.32 -16.58
CA SER A 169 -33.53 -12.24 -15.62
C SER A 169 -32.11 -12.18 -15.05
N LEU A 170 -31.46 -13.32 -14.77
CA LEU A 170 -30.11 -13.34 -14.20
C LEU A 170 -29.01 -12.99 -15.21
N ILE A 171 -29.13 -13.43 -16.47
CA ILE A 171 -28.05 -13.23 -17.46
C ILE A 171 -27.78 -11.73 -17.70
N PRO A 172 -28.80 -10.88 -17.98
CA PRO A 172 -28.57 -9.45 -18.17
C PRO A 172 -28.05 -8.77 -16.90
N LEU A 173 -28.52 -9.18 -15.72
CA LEU A 173 -28.07 -8.63 -14.44
C LEU A 173 -26.59 -8.97 -14.18
N GLY A 174 -26.18 -10.22 -14.45
CA GLY A 174 -24.79 -10.64 -14.31
C GLY A 174 -23.86 -9.90 -15.27
N LEU A 175 -24.29 -9.70 -16.52
CA LEU A 175 -23.56 -8.88 -17.49
C LEU A 175 -23.44 -7.42 -17.02
N LEU A 176 -24.53 -6.83 -16.53
CA LEU A 176 -24.53 -5.46 -16.02
C LEU A 176 -23.54 -5.29 -14.88
N VAL A 177 -23.53 -6.20 -13.91
CA VAL A 177 -22.60 -6.18 -12.78
C VAL A 177 -21.15 -6.30 -13.27
N PHE A 178 -20.88 -7.22 -14.20
CA PHE A 178 -19.54 -7.40 -14.77
C PHE A 178 -19.02 -6.13 -15.46
N PHE A 179 -19.83 -5.53 -16.34
CA PHE A 179 -19.45 -4.30 -17.04
C PHE A 179 -19.31 -3.12 -16.09
N ASN A 180 -20.25 -2.98 -15.14
CA ASN A 180 -20.19 -1.92 -14.14
C ASN A 180 -18.91 -2.03 -13.31
N GLN A 181 -18.55 -3.25 -12.87
CA GLN A 181 -17.33 -3.48 -12.12
C GLN A 181 -16.07 -3.10 -12.93
N GLN A 182 -16.06 -3.35 -14.23
CA GLN A 182 -14.94 -2.97 -15.10
C GLN A 182 -14.83 -1.45 -15.26
N VAL A 183 -15.95 -0.77 -15.48
CA VAL A 183 -16.01 0.71 -15.60
C VAL A 183 -15.59 1.37 -14.29
N VAL A 184 -16.13 0.94 -13.15
CA VAL A 184 -15.80 1.50 -11.84
C VAL A 184 -14.33 1.31 -11.50
N ARG A 185 -13.76 0.13 -11.80
CA ARG A 185 -12.32 -0.12 -11.59
C ARG A 185 -11.45 0.78 -12.45
N GLN A 186 -11.82 1.00 -13.72
CA GLN A 186 -11.09 1.90 -14.61
C GLN A 186 -11.13 3.34 -14.09
N SER A 187 -12.31 3.85 -13.73
CA SER A 187 -12.46 5.21 -13.20
C SER A 187 -11.69 5.42 -11.90
N LEU A 188 -11.69 4.42 -11.00
CA LEU A 188 -10.95 4.51 -9.74
C LEU A 188 -9.43 4.49 -9.97
N THR A 189 -8.97 3.69 -10.93
CA THR A 189 -7.54 3.62 -11.30
C THR A 189 -7.08 4.94 -11.91
N GLU A 190 -7.87 5.50 -12.82
CA GLU A 190 -7.57 6.78 -13.46
C GLU A 190 -7.53 7.92 -12.43
N PHE A 191 -8.52 7.97 -11.54
CA PHE A 191 -8.55 8.95 -10.44
C PHE A 191 -7.32 8.83 -9.52
N ALA A 192 -6.92 7.59 -9.18
CA ALA A 192 -5.73 7.36 -8.37
C ALA A 192 -4.45 7.85 -9.08
N ASN A 193 -4.30 7.57 -10.38
CA ASN A 193 -3.16 8.02 -11.17
C ASN A 193 -3.10 9.55 -11.24
N GLN A 194 -4.22 10.22 -11.50
CA GLN A 194 -4.28 11.67 -11.55
C GLN A 194 -3.97 12.31 -10.19
N SER A 195 -4.47 11.73 -9.10
CA SER A 195 -4.15 12.19 -7.74
C SER A 195 -2.66 12.04 -7.41
N LEU A 196 -2.04 10.93 -7.81
CA LEU A 196 -0.60 10.69 -7.65
C LEU A 196 0.22 11.70 -8.47
N LEU A 197 -0.15 11.95 -9.73
CA LEU A 197 0.52 12.93 -10.58
C LEU A 197 0.40 14.35 -10.01
N PHE A 198 -0.81 14.75 -9.60
CA PHE A 198 -1.03 16.04 -8.98
C PHE A 198 -0.20 16.20 -7.70
N THR A 199 -0.19 15.18 -6.84
CA THR A 199 0.62 15.18 -5.62
C THR A 199 2.12 15.24 -5.94
N GLY A 200 2.57 14.53 -6.98
CA GLY A 200 3.94 14.57 -7.48
C GLY A 200 4.36 15.98 -7.92
N VAL A 201 3.53 16.65 -8.72
CA VAL A 201 3.75 18.05 -9.15
C VAL A 201 3.76 19.01 -7.97
N GLN A 202 2.85 18.84 -7.00
CA GLN A 202 2.84 19.67 -5.78
C GLN A 202 4.11 19.49 -4.95
N THR A 203 4.59 18.26 -4.81
CA THR A 203 5.87 17.98 -4.13
C THR A 203 7.04 18.58 -4.87
N GLN A 204 7.09 18.46 -6.21
CA GLN A 204 8.11 19.09 -7.03
C GLN A 204 8.13 20.61 -6.82
N ASN A 205 6.98 21.28 -6.93
CA ASN A 205 6.87 22.72 -6.74
C ASN A 205 7.33 23.16 -5.35
N ARG A 206 7.03 22.36 -4.31
CA ARG A 206 7.50 22.64 -2.94
C ARG A 206 9.01 22.53 -2.81
N ILE A 207 9.62 21.53 -3.44
CA ILE A 207 11.08 21.38 -3.46
C ILE A 207 11.72 22.54 -4.22
N ASP A 208 11.22 22.86 -5.42
CA ASP A 208 11.76 23.95 -6.24
C ASP A 208 11.66 25.30 -5.50
N ALA A 209 10.50 25.59 -4.90
CA ALA A 209 10.31 26.78 -4.08
C ALA A 209 11.27 26.83 -2.89
N PHE A 210 11.46 25.72 -2.17
CA PHE A 210 12.43 25.67 -1.07
C PHE A 210 13.85 26.04 -1.51
N PHE A 211 14.34 25.47 -2.63
CA PHE A 211 15.67 25.78 -3.14
C PHE A 211 15.79 27.23 -3.63
N GLU A 212 14.78 27.74 -4.32
CA GLU A 212 14.78 29.11 -4.83
C GLU A 212 14.69 30.14 -3.69
N ASP A 213 13.76 29.96 -2.75
CA ASP A 213 13.59 30.84 -1.60
C ASP A 213 14.82 30.84 -0.70
N THR A 214 15.45 29.67 -0.48
CA THR A 214 16.68 29.57 0.32
C THR A 214 17.83 30.29 -0.35
N LYS A 215 18.00 30.13 -1.67
CA LYS A 215 19.03 30.85 -2.44
C LYS A 215 18.83 32.36 -2.41
N ASN A 216 17.60 32.82 -2.65
CA ASN A 216 17.25 34.25 -2.63
C ASN A 216 17.45 34.85 -1.24
N THR A 217 17.01 34.14 -0.21
CA THR A 217 17.20 34.53 1.19
C THR A 217 18.68 34.62 1.53
N LEU A 218 19.48 33.61 1.19
CA LEU A 218 20.92 33.61 1.45
C LEU A 218 21.63 34.74 0.70
N GLN A 219 21.20 35.05 -0.53
CA GLN A 219 21.74 36.17 -1.29
C GLN A 219 21.43 37.53 -0.63
N GLN A 220 20.26 37.68 0.01
CA GLN A 220 19.94 38.87 0.81
C GLN A 220 20.75 38.92 2.10
N GLU A 221 20.89 37.79 2.80
CA GLU A 221 21.66 37.67 4.04
C GLU A 221 23.16 37.94 3.81
N ALA A 222 23.69 37.57 2.64
CA ALA A 222 25.05 37.90 2.20
C ALA A 222 25.31 39.43 2.09
N GLN A 223 24.25 40.25 1.99
CA GLN A 223 24.36 41.70 1.87
C GLN A 223 24.21 42.44 3.23
N ILE A 224 24.09 41.71 4.34
CA ILE A 224 24.02 42.32 5.68
C ILE A 224 25.23 43.22 5.92
N ALA A 225 24.97 44.42 6.45
CA ALA A 225 25.97 45.48 6.59
C ALA A 225 27.18 45.06 7.43
N SER A 226 26.99 44.29 8.51
CA SER A 226 28.11 43.81 9.35
C SER A 226 29.03 42.86 8.59
N ILE A 227 28.48 41.97 7.76
CA ILE A 227 29.26 41.04 6.93
C ILE A 227 30.03 41.79 5.84
N ARG A 228 29.41 42.79 5.21
CA ARG A 228 30.10 43.63 4.21
C ARG A 228 31.20 44.50 4.82
N ALA A 229 30.94 45.12 5.98
CA ALA A 229 31.93 45.94 6.69
C ALA A 229 33.20 45.14 7.05
N TYR A 230 33.07 43.84 7.32
CA TYR A 230 34.20 42.96 7.53
C TYR A 230 35.06 42.74 6.28
N LEU A 231 34.46 42.67 5.09
CA LEU A 231 35.23 42.61 3.86
C LEU A 231 36.07 43.88 3.65
N THR A 232 35.53 45.04 4.02
CA THR A 232 36.26 46.31 3.99
C THR A 232 37.40 46.32 4.99
N SER A 233 37.18 45.87 6.24
CA SER A 233 38.26 45.84 7.25
C SER A 233 39.42 44.92 6.88
N ILE A 234 39.14 43.78 6.23
CA ILE A 234 40.18 42.90 5.68
C ILE A 234 40.98 43.63 4.58
N SER A 235 40.29 44.34 3.68
CA SER A 235 40.95 45.09 2.59
C SER A 235 41.83 46.24 3.08
N GLU A 236 41.50 46.80 4.25
CA GLU A 236 42.25 47.88 4.93
C GLU A 236 43.39 47.34 5.83
N GLY A 237 43.65 46.04 5.82
CA GLY A 237 44.75 45.42 6.58
C GLY A 237 44.45 45.18 8.05
N GLN A 238 43.18 45.20 8.46
CA GLN A 238 42.72 44.83 9.80
C GLN A 238 41.97 43.49 9.76
N PRO A 239 42.67 42.33 9.85
CA PRO A 239 42.08 41.01 9.65
C PRO A 239 41.25 40.51 10.85
N ALA A 240 41.19 41.27 11.94
CA ALA A 240 40.46 40.88 13.14
C ALA A 240 38.96 40.75 12.82
N ILE A 241 38.37 39.59 13.13
CA ILE A 241 36.93 39.36 12.97
C ILE A 241 36.18 40.21 14.01
N PRO A 242 35.39 41.21 13.60
CA PRO A 242 34.72 42.08 14.56
C PRO A 242 33.49 41.37 15.16
N THR A 243 33.19 41.69 16.42
CA THR A 243 32.14 41.03 17.21
C THR A 243 30.77 41.08 16.53
N ASN A 244 30.47 42.16 15.80
CA ASN A 244 29.23 42.35 15.04
C ASN A 244 28.98 41.28 13.96
N VAL A 245 30.02 40.71 13.35
CA VAL A 245 29.89 39.62 12.35
C VAL A 245 29.53 38.32 13.06
N SER A 246 30.18 38.02 14.17
CA SER A 246 29.89 36.81 14.96
C SER A 246 28.45 36.82 15.50
N VAL A 247 27.97 37.98 15.94
CA VAL A 247 26.59 38.18 16.37
C VAL A 247 25.64 37.98 15.18
N ALA A 248 25.94 38.56 14.01
CA ALA A 248 25.10 38.39 12.83
C ALA A 248 24.95 36.92 12.42
N LEU A 249 26.06 36.16 12.32
CA LEU A 249 26.00 34.73 12.01
C LEU A 249 25.23 33.92 13.06
N SER A 250 25.39 34.25 14.34
CA SER A 250 24.65 33.59 15.42
C SER A 250 23.15 33.86 15.36
N THR A 251 22.74 35.06 14.93
CA THR A 251 21.33 35.42 14.73
C THR A 251 20.75 34.68 13.53
N LEU A 252 21.49 34.61 12.40
CA LEU A 252 21.07 33.85 11.22
C LEU A 252 20.89 32.36 11.53
N TYR A 253 21.82 31.76 12.25
CA TYR A 253 21.71 30.37 12.71
C TYR A 253 20.47 30.13 13.58
N ARG A 254 20.14 31.06 14.47
CA ARG A 254 18.99 30.96 15.39
C ARG A 254 17.62 31.10 14.71
N LYS A 255 17.58 31.45 13.42
CA LYS A 255 16.34 31.53 12.64
C LYS A 255 15.63 30.17 12.58
N ASP A 256 16.40 29.09 12.46
CA ASP A 256 15.90 27.72 12.45
C ASP A 256 17.02 26.75 12.89
N PRO A 257 17.25 26.61 14.21
CA PRO A 257 18.35 25.81 14.74
C PRO A 257 18.14 24.30 14.59
N GLU A 258 16.96 23.85 14.14
CA GLU A 258 16.68 22.43 13.90
C GLU A 258 17.16 22.02 12.50
N PHE A 259 16.94 22.87 11.49
CA PHE A 259 17.26 22.55 10.10
C PHE A 259 18.53 23.25 9.57
N ILE A 260 19.00 24.31 10.23
CA ILE A 260 20.24 25.00 9.87
C ILE A 260 21.41 24.44 10.67
N LEU A 261 22.31 23.72 9.99
CA LEU A 261 23.47 23.10 10.63
C LEU A 261 24.57 24.09 10.99
N ALA A 262 24.82 25.09 10.14
CA ALA A 262 25.78 26.16 10.37
C ALA A 262 25.61 27.32 9.37
N TYR A 263 26.04 28.51 9.77
CA TYR A 263 26.41 29.61 8.88
C TYR A 263 27.92 29.78 8.86
N THR A 264 28.52 29.84 7.66
CA THR A 264 29.97 29.85 7.49
C THR A 264 30.39 30.87 6.45
N LEU A 265 31.38 31.70 6.80
CA LEU A 265 32.09 32.57 5.86
C LEU A 265 33.32 31.84 5.35
N ILE A 266 33.45 31.75 4.03
CA ILE A 266 34.60 31.16 3.34
C ILE A 266 35.33 32.23 2.51
N ASP A 267 36.65 32.12 2.42
CA ASP A 267 37.46 32.94 1.52
C ASP A 267 37.39 32.42 0.07
N ARG A 268 38.03 33.14 -0.86
CA ARG A 268 38.09 32.74 -2.29
C ARG A 268 38.81 31.41 -2.53
N SER A 269 39.69 31.02 -1.62
CA SER A 269 40.43 29.76 -1.62
C SER A 269 39.62 28.62 -0.98
N GLY A 270 38.43 28.93 -0.44
CA GLY A 270 37.53 28.00 0.24
C GLY A 270 37.83 27.77 1.71
N ASN A 271 38.80 28.48 2.30
CA ASN A 271 39.09 28.32 3.72
C ASN A 271 37.99 28.96 4.56
N VAL A 272 37.59 28.28 5.64
CA VAL A 272 36.61 28.83 6.59
C VAL A 272 37.26 29.94 7.40
N VAL A 273 36.73 31.15 7.23
CA VAL A 273 37.14 32.35 7.97
C VAL A 273 36.40 32.44 9.31
N LEU A 274 35.10 32.15 9.29
CA LEU A 274 34.24 32.18 10.48
C LEU A 274 33.09 31.18 10.32
N SER A 275 32.71 30.50 11.40
CA SER A 275 31.54 29.63 11.41
C SER A 275 30.76 29.76 12.72
N PHE A 276 29.44 29.66 12.62
CA PHE A 276 28.54 29.49 13.76
C PHE A 276 27.57 28.31 13.53
N PRO A 277 27.49 27.33 14.46
CA PRO A 277 28.33 27.16 15.65
C PRO A 277 29.80 26.98 15.27
N LYS A 278 30.70 27.21 16.24
CA LYS A 278 32.14 27.09 16.01
C LYS A 278 32.47 25.63 15.72
N ARG A 279 32.76 25.34 14.44
CA ARG A 279 33.16 24.02 13.93
C ARG A 279 34.36 24.21 13.01
N GLN A 280 35.19 23.19 12.95
CA GLN A 280 36.32 23.13 12.03
C GLN A 280 35.86 22.38 10.78
N TYR A 281 35.94 23.02 9.63
CA TYR A 281 35.64 22.39 8.34
C TYR A 281 36.90 22.36 7.48
N ALA A 282 36.99 21.33 6.64
CA ALA A 282 37.95 21.32 5.55
C ALA A 282 37.66 22.48 4.57
N PRO A 283 38.63 22.91 3.75
CA PRO A 283 38.39 23.88 2.69
C PRO A 283 37.21 23.46 1.80
N PHE A 284 36.38 24.43 1.43
CA PHE A 284 35.11 24.21 0.73
C PHE A 284 34.19 23.20 1.42
N MET A 285 34.19 23.15 2.76
CA MET A 285 33.38 22.22 3.55
C MET A 285 33.68 20.74 3.27
N GLY A 286 34.82 20.42 2.63
CA GLY A 286 35.19 19.04 2.27
C GLY A 286 34.48 18.49 1.03
N VAL A 287 33.85 19.33 0.20
CA VAL A 287 33.20 18.89 -1.03
C VAL A 287 34.21 18.41 -2.09
N SER A 288 33.74 17.58 -3.03
CA SER A 288 34.57 17.09 -4.13
C SER A 288 35.05 18.23 -5.05
N GLN A 289 36.13 17.98 -5.80
CA GLN A 289 36.70 18.97 -6.72
C GLN A 289 35.69 19.43 -7.80
N THR A 290 34.78 18.55 -8.24
CA THR A 290 33.71 18.91 -9.18
C THR A 290 32.77 19.94 -8.58
N ILE A 291 32.24 19.68 -7.38
CA ILE A 291 31.32 20.58 -6.68
C ILE A 291 31.99 21.92 -6.37
N LYS A 292 33.28 21.89 -6.01
CA LYS A 292 34.08 23.10 -5.82
C LYS A 292 34.12 23.95 -7.09
N ASN A 293 34.42 23.34 -8.24
CA ASN A 293 34.48 24.06 -9.52
C ASN A 293 33.12 24.67 -9.89
N ASP A 294 32.03 23.92 -9.70
CA ASP A 294 30.67 24.38 -9.99
C ASP A 294 30.29 25.56 -9.10
N MET A 295 30.57 25.44 -7.80
CA MET A 295 30.31 26.50 -6.83
C MET A 295 31.14 27.76 -7.14
N GLN A 296 32.43 27.61 -7.45
CA GLN A 296 33.28 28.74 -7.86
C GLN A 296 32.77 29.42 -9.13
N THR A 297 32.32 28.66 -10.12
CA THR A 297 31.77 29.19 -11.37
C THR A 297 30.48 29.97 -11.12
N SER A 298 29.56 29.42 -10.32
CA SER A 298 28.31 30.10 -9.94
C SER A 298 28.58 31.39 -9.15
N MET A 299 29.50 31.35 -8.19
CA MET A 299 29.87 32.52 -7.40
C MET A 299 30.56 33.60 -8.24
N ALA A 300 31.33 33.23 -9.27
CA ALA A 300 32.01 34.18 -10.16
C ALA A 300 31.02 35.00 -11.01
N VAL A 301 29.88 34.41 -11.40
CA VAL A 301 28.82 35.14 -12.13
C VAL A 301 27.86 35.89 -11.19
N GLY A 302 27.93 35.60 -9.89
CA GLY A 302 27.15 36.25 -8.85
C GLY A 302 25.83 35.58 -8.51
N SER A 303 25.69 34.30 -8.87
CA SER A 303 24.50 33.51 -8.58
C SER A 303 24.73 32.62 -7.35
N PRO A 304 23.76 32.54 -6.43
CA PRO A 304 23.81 31.60 -5.33
C PRO A 304 23.79 30.15 -5.83
N TYR A 305 24.57 29.30 -5.19
CA TYR A 305 24.75 27.89 -5.52
C TYR A 305 24.15 27.00 -4.43
N ALA A 306 23.63 25.84 -4.82
CA ALA A 306 23.22 24.79 -3.89
C ALA A 306 23.91 23.48 -4.30
N THR A 307 24.51 22.80 -3.35
CA THR A 307 25.13 21.49 -3.61
C THR A 307 24.06 20.41 -3.83
N PRO A 308 24.43 19.27 -4.43
CA PRO A 308 23.71 18.03 -4.23
C PRO A 308 23.62 17.66 -2.73
N ILE A 309 22.83 16.64 -2.41
CA ILE A 309 22.84 16.06 -1.05
C ILE A 309 24.20 15.42 -0.81
N LEU A 310 24.84 15.83 0.27
CA LEU A 310 26.13 15.35 0.72
C LEU A 310 25.96 14.61 2.04
N PHE A 311 26.78 13.60 2.24
CA PHE A 311 26.81 12.83 3.49
C PHE A 311 28.11 13.10 4.20
N ASP A 312 28.03 13.39 5.50
CA ASP A 312 29.21 13.48 6.35
C ASP A 312 29.76 12.07 6.69
N GLU A 313 30.85 12.00 7.47
CA GLU A 313 31.46 10.74 7.90
C GLU A 313 30.51 9.86 8.73
N ASP A 314 29.55 10.49 9.42
CA ASP A 314 28.51 9.84 10.22
C ASP A 314 27.26 9.48 9.39
N ASN A 315 27.31 9.68 8.06
CA ASN A 315 26.24 9.42 7.11
C ASN A 315 24.97 10.27 7.32
N ASN A 316 25.12 11.49 7.85
CA ASN A 316 24.04 12.47 7.92
C ASN A 316 23.92 13.25 6.61
N PRO A 317 22.73 13.32 6.00
CA PRO A 317 22.52 14.08 4.78
C PRO A 317 22.50 15.59 5.06
N SER A 318 23.16 16.36 4.19
CA SER A 318 23.23 17.81 4.26
C SER A 318 23.28 18.45 2.87
N ILE A 319 22.83 19.70 2.77
CA ILE A 319 22.90 20.50 1.55
C ILE A 319 23.54 21.83 1.94
N PHE A 320 24.56 22.27 1.20
CA PHE A 320 25.17 23.57 1.39
C PHE A 320 24.61 24.56 0.37
N PHE A 321 24.20 25.72 0.87
CA PHE A 321 23.87 26.87 0.06
C PHE A 321 24.99 27.90 0.20
N ALA A 322 25.45 28.43 -0.92
CA ALA A 322 26.54 29.40 -0.97
C ALA A 322 26.11 30.62 -1.79
N ALA A 323 26.35 31.82 -1.26
CA ALA A 323 26.12 33.07 -1.97
C ALA A 323 27.39 33.94 -1.93
N PRO A 324 27.75 34.60 -3.05
CA PRO A 324 28.91 35.47 -3.08
C PRO A 324 28.65 36.78 -2.31
N ILE A 325 29.65 37.24 -1.57
CA ILE A 325 29.62 38.49 -0.81
C ILE A 325 30.49 39.52 -1.55
N TYR A 326 29.95 40.72 -1.80
CA TYR A 326 30.62 41.79 -2.53
C TYR A 326 30.94 42.99 -1.65
N HIS A 327 32.06 43.66 -1.96
CA HIS A 327 32.52 44.86 -1.27
C HIS A 327 31.66 46.10 -1.61
N THR A 328 31.20 46.24 -2.85
CA THR A 328 30.27 47.29 -3.30
C THR A 328 28.94 46.67 -3.71
N ALA A 329 27.83 47.35 -3.42
CA ALA A 329 26.54 46.98 -3.96
C ALA A 329 26.65 47.00 -5.49
N ARG A 330 26.33 45.88 -6.14
CA ARG A 330 26.24 45.84 -7.60
C ARG A 330 25.04 46.70 -7.95
N GLU A 331 25.27 47.88 -8.55
CA GLU A 331 24.19 48.63 -9.17
C GLU A 331 23.58 47.72 -10.26
N SER A 332 22.28 47.48 -10.14
CA SER A 332 21.47 46.65 -11.04
C SER A 332 21.36 47.28 -12.42
#